data_AF-A0A1G8YUP4-F1
#
_entry.id   AF-A0A1G8YUP4-F1
#
_cell.length_a   1.000
_cell.length_b   1.000
_cell.length_c   1.000
_cell.angle_alpha   90.00
_cell.angle_beta   90.00
_cell.angle_gamma   90.00
#
_symmetry.space_group_name_H-M   'P 1'
#
loop_
_entity.id
_entity.type
_entity.pdbx_description
1 polymer ?
#
loop_
_entity_poly.entity_id
_entity_poly.type
_entity_poly.pdbx_seq_one_letter_code
_entity_poly.pdbx_strand_id
1 'polypeptide(L)'
;MMRQQWSHTRHLIHYDDDTADGTCSIHCAAISLSLNMDRGPRVIYAGDAGAEGEVKPLADTAEMAYVINPAKMGTMTKVSKWAYADKAAAEAAAAEAEGTSIVGFDDALRAAFASMAEDTIAIRKRRAERRARAAN
;
A
#
# COMPACT_ATOMS: atom_id res chain seq x y z
N MET A 1 1.16 -10.88 11.85
CA MET A 1 0.22 -10.06 11.05
C MET A 1 -0.87 -10.97 10.46
N MET A 2 -2.16 -10.66 10.63
CA MET A 2 -3.25 -11.44 10.03
C MET A 2 -3.36 -11.13 8.53
N ARG A 3 -2.68 -11.91 7.67
CA ARG A 3 -2.61 -11.67 6.22
C ARG A 3 -3.98 -11.72 5.52
N GLN A 4 -4.96 -12.43 6.10
CA GLN A 4 -6.32 -12.47 5.58
C GLN A 4 -7.08 -11.16 5.81
N GLN A 5 -6.87 -10.49 6.94
CA GLN A 5 -7.53 -9.22 7.27
C GLN A 5 -7.23 -8.12 6.25
N TRP A 6 -6.01 -8.13 5.71
CA TRP A 6 -5.54 -7.14 4.74
C TRP A 6 -5.45 -7.73 3.33
N SER A 7 -6.28 -8.72 3.02
CA SER A 7 -6.22 -9.44 1.73
C SER A 7 -6.34 -8.51 0.52
N HIS A 8 -7.10 -7.42 0.62
CA HIS A 8 -7.36 -6.43 -0.43
C HIS A 8 -6.26 -5.38 -0.62
N THR A 9 -5.29 -5.29 0.30
CA THR A 9 -4.20 -4.31 0.24
C THR A 9 -2.81 -4.94 0.36
N ARG A 10 -2.73 -6.19 0.80
CA ARG A 10 -1.48 -6.91 1.04
C ARG A 10 -0.59 -6.96 -0.20
N HIS A 11 0.71 -7.04 0.03
CA HIS A 11 1.68 -7.37 -1.00
C HIS A 11 2.48 -8.60 -0.58
N LEU A 12 2.95 -9.34 -1.56
CA LEU A 12 3.86 -10.46 -1.41
C LEU A 12 5.05 -10.25 -2.34
N ILE A 13 6.22 -9.99 -1.77
CA ILE A 13 7.46 -9.76 -2.51
C ILE A 13 8.22 -11.08 -2.51
N HIS A 14 8.56 -11.60 -3.69
CA HIS A 14 9.51 -12.70 -3.83
C HIS A 14 10.84 -12.12 -4.30
N TYR A 15 11.91 -12.42 -3.59
CA TYR A 15 13.25 -11.99 -3.92
C TYR A 15 13.98 -13.03 -4.77
N ASP A 16 15.12 -12.63 -5.35
CA ASP A 16 15.97 -13.51 -6.17
C ASP A 16 16.66 -14.61 -5.34
N ASP A 17 16.79 -14.41 -4.02
CA ASP A 17 17.34 -15.39 -3.07
C ASP A 17 16.32 -16.43 -2.56
N ASP A 18 15.17 -16.55 -3.25
CA ASP A 18 14.02 -17.38 -2.89
C ASP A 18 13.35 -17.06 -1.54
N THR A 19 13.75 -15.97 -0.88
CA THR A 19 13.01 -15.46 0.27
C THR A 19 11.75 -14.72 -0.16
N ALA A 20 10.76 -14.69 0.73
CA ALA A 20 9.52 -13.97 0.49
C ALA A 20 9.15 -13.09 1.69
N ASP A 21 8.66 -11.89 1.42
CA ASP A 21 8.13 -10.98 2.42
C ASP A 21 6.65 -10.65 2.16
N GLY A 22 5.82 -10.87 3.17
CA GLY A 22 4.38 -10.64 3.12
C GLY A 22 3.99 -9.44 3.96
N THR A 23 3.46 -8.41 3.32
CA THR A 23 3.15 -7.10 3.93
C THR A 23 1.66 -6.77 3.85
N CYS A 24 1.15 -5.90 4.74
CA CYS A 24 -0.28 -5.56 4.78
C CYS A 24 -0.70 -4.52 3.74
N SER A 25 0.23 -3.76 3.16
CA SER A 25 -0.07 -2.66 2.26
C SER A 25 1.15 -2.24 1.46
N ILE A 26 0.94 -1.45 0.40
CA ILE A 26 2.06 -0.84 -0.33
C ILE A 26 2.92 0.06 0.55
N HIS A 27 2.37 0.61 1.64
CA HIS A 27 3.17 1.33 2.64
C HIS A 27 4.21 0.42 3.31
N CYS A 28 3.78 -0.76 3.77
CA CYS A 28 4.72 -1.73 4.35
C CYS A 28 5.62 -2.38 3.29
N ALA A 29 5.13 -2.57 2.07
CA ALA A 29 5.95 -3.02 0.94
C ALA A 29 7.08 -2.01 0.65
N ALA A 30 6.79 -0.71 0.64
CA ALA A 30 7.79 0.34 0.45
C ALA A 30 8.90 0.28 1.50
N ILE A 31 8.55 0.06 2.77
CA ILE A 31 9.53 -0.14 3.85
C ILE A 31 10.37 -1.39 3.59
N SER A 32 9.72 -2.51 3.27
CA SER A 32 10.41 -3.77 3.00
C SER A 32 11.41 -3.66 1.84
N LEU A 33 10.99 -3.07 0.72
CA LEU A 33 11.84 -2.82 -0.44
C LEU A 33 13.02 -1.90 -0.10
N SER A 34 12.80 -0.89 0.75
CA SER A 34 13.86 0.02 1.19
C SER A 34 14.89 -0.63 2.11
N LEU A 35 14.48 -1.64 2.89
CA LEU A 35 15.36 -2.35 3.83
C LEU A 35 16.10 -3.52 3.18
N ASN A 36 15.60 -4.01 2.04
CA ASN A 36 16.12 -5.18 1.33
C ASN A 36 16.55 -4.85 -0.11
N MET A 37 17.18 -3.68 -0.32
CA MET A 37 17.58 -3.20 -1.65
C MET A 37 18.56 -4.13 -2.37
N ASP A 38 19.36 -4.89 -1.61
CA ASP A 38 20.38 -5.82 -2.09
C ASP A 38 19.81 -7.17 -2.57
N ARG A 39 18.56 -7.49 -2.20
CA ARG A 39 17.98 -8.82 -2.47
C ARG A 39 17.37 -8.99 -3.85
N GLY A 40 17.07 -7.90 -4.55
CA GLY A 40 16.43 -7.91 -5.87
C GLY A 40 15.01 -8.50 -5.86
N PRO A 41 13.94 -7.70 -5.97
CA PRO A 41 12.59 -8.27 -6.08
C PRO A 41 12.42 -8.94 -7.46
N ARG A 42 12.22 -10.26 -7.47
CA ARG A 42 11.94 -11.05 -8.67
C ARG A 42 10.53 -10.82 -9.20
N VAL A 43 9.57 -10.80 -8.29
CA VAL A 43 8.16 -10.52 -8.58
C VAL A 43 7.51 -9.93 -7.33
N ILE A 44 6.62 -8.97 -7.54
CA ILE A 44 5.83 -8.38 -6.48
C ILE A 44 4.37 -8.62 -6.82
N TYR A 45 3.67 -9.29 -5.92
CA TYR A 45 2.23 -9.49 -6.03
C TYR A 45 1.48 -8.53 -5.11
N ALA A 46 0.27 -8.13 -5.51
CA ALA A 46 -0.67 -7.43 -4.66
C ALA A 46 -2.02 -8.14 -4.63
N GLY A 47 -2.75 -7.95 -3.53
CA GLY A 47 -4.13 -8.39 -3.43
C GLY A 47 -5.03 -7.57 -4.35
N ASP A 48 -5.86 -8.23 -5.14
CA ASP A 48 -6.83 -7.57 -6.02
C ASP A 48 -8.02 -7.02 -5.22
N ALA A 49 -8.07 -5.70 -5.04
CA ALA A 49 -9.12 -5.03 -4.31
C ALA A 49 -10.50 -5.13 -5.00
N GLY A 50 -10.51 -5.34 -6.32
CA GLY A 50 -11.72 -5.50 -7.12
C GLY A 50 -12.29 -6.92 -7.13
N ALA A 51 -11.50 -7.92 -6.75
CA ALA A 51 -11.92 -9.32 -6.79
C ALA A 51 -13.04 -9.63 -5.80
N GLU A 52 -13.89 -10.58 -6.14
CA GLU A 52 -14.90 -11.13 -5.24
C GLU A 52 -14.27 -12.11 -4.23
N GLY A 53 -14.96 -12.35 -3.11
CA GLY A 53 -14.50 -13.25 -2.04
C GLY A 53 -13.82 -12.56 -0.85
N GLU A 54 -13.77 -13.27 0.28
CA GLU A 54 -13.24 -12.74 1.55
C GLU A 54 -11.70 -12.59 1.52
N VAL A 55 -11.03 -13.53 0.86
CA VAL A 55 -9.57 -13.51 0.68
C VAL A 55 -9.28 -13.17 -0.78
N LYS A 56 -8.85 -11.93 -1.02
CA LYS A 56 -8.54 -11.47 -2.37
C LYS A 56 -7.36 -12.25 -2.98
N PRO A 57 -7.47 -12.68 -4.24
CA PRO A 57 -6.38 -13.33 -4.96
C PRO A 57 -5.20 -12.36 -5.13
N LEU A 58 -4.02 -12.94 -5.33
CA LEU A 58 -2.81 -12.19 -5.63
C LEU A 58 -2.64 -12.11 -7.16
N ALA A 59 -2.31 -10.93 -7.66
CA ALA A 59 -1.93 -10.69 -9.05
C ALA A 59 -0.59 -9.94 -9.12
N ASP A 60 0.10 -10.08 -10.25
CA ASP A 60 1.40 -9.43 -10.46
C ASP A 60 1.21 -7.90 -10.57
N THR A 61 1.90 -7.16 -9.70
CA THR A 61 1.81 -5.70 -9.67
C THR A 61 2.25 -5.02 -10.96
N ALA A 62 3.06 -5.68 -11.79
CA ALA A 62 3.47 -5.17 -13.10
C ALA A 62 2.27 -4.97 -14.06
N GLU A 63 1.21 -5.77 -13.89
CA GLU A 63 0.01 -5.76 -14.74
C GLU A 63 -1.20 -5.11 -14.05
N MET A 64 -1.04 -4.60 -12.83
CA MET A 64 -2.14 -4.04 -12.04
C MET A 64 -2.22 -2.51 -12.13
N ALA A 65 -3.44 -2.00 -12.00
CA ALA A 65 -3.71 -0.59 -11.84
C ALA A 65 -3.88 -0.24 -10.35
N TYR A 66 -3.20 0.81 -9.89
CA TYR A 66 -3.34 1.34 -8.53
C TYR A 66 -4.24 2.57 -8.54
N VAL A 67 -5.32 2.53 -7.76
CA VAL A 67 -6.15 3.70 -7.53
C VAL A 67 -5.69 4.39 -6.26
N ILE A 68 -5.13 5.59 -6.43
CA ILE A 68 -4.81 6.50 -5.33
C ILE A 68 -6.06 7.32 -5.03
N ASN A 69 -6.62 7.15 -3.83
CA ASN A 69 -7.82 7.85 -3.41
C ASN A 69 -7.56 8.62 -2.09
N PRO A 70 -7.49 9.97 -2.14
CA PRO A 70 -7.26 10.79 -0.95
C PRO A 70 -8.47 10.89 -0.02
N ALA A 71 -9.68 10.65 -0.52
CA ALA A 71 -10.91 10.65 0.27
C ALA A 71 -11.13 9.34 1.05
N LYS A 72 -10.34 8.29 0.75
CA LYS A 72 -10.47 6.96 1.36
C LYS A 72 -9.24 6.63 2.19
N MET A 73 -9.45 6.20 3.43
CA MET A 73 -8.37 5.75 4.31
C MET A 73 -7.74 4.46 3.77
N GLY A 74 -6.40 4.41 3.76
CA GLY A 74 -5.65 3.22 3.37
C GLY A 74 -5.16 2.39 4.55
N THR A 75 -4.61 1.21 4.27
CA THR A 75 -4.00 0.35 5.28
C THR A 75 -2.64 0.92 5.70
N MET A 76 -2.55 1.40 6.94
CA MET A 76 -1.36 2.06 7.52
C MET A 76 -0.97 3.41 6.86
N THR A 77 -1.91 4.08 6.19
CA THR A 77 -1.69 5.37 5.51
C THR A 77 -3.00 6.16 5.45
N LYS A 78 -2.94 7.48 5.44
CA LYS A 78 -4.14 8.33 5.26
C LYS A 78 -4.76 8.24 3.88
N VAL A 79 -3.93 8.07 2.86
CA VAL A 79 -4.36 8.02 1.45
C VAL A 79 -4.36 6.56 0.98
N SER A 80 -5.50 6.10 0.49
CA SER A 80 -5.67 4.77 -0.11
C SER A 80 -4.89 4.65 -1.42
N LYS A 81 -4.35 3.45 -1.66
CA LYS A 81 -3.52 3.07 -2.82
C LYS A 81 -3.80 1.59 -3.12
N TRP A 82 -5.00 1.29 -3.57
CA TRP A 82 -5.46 -0.09 -3.74
C TRP A 82 -5.17 -0.58 -5.15
N ALA A 83 -4.75 -1.84 -5.27
CA ALA A 83 -4.39 -2.46 -6.54
C ALA A 83 -5.59 -3.22 -7.12
N TYR A 84 -5.77 -3.15 -8.43
CA TYR A 84 -6.83 -3.81 -9.17
C TYR A 84 -6.22 -4.53 -10.37
N ALA A 85 -6.58 -5.81 -10.54
CA ALA A 85 -6.17 -6.58 -11.71
C ALA A 85 -7.05 -6.27 -12.93
N ASP A 86 -8.32 -5.91 -12.70
CA ASP A 86 -9.25 -5.50 -13.73
C ASP A 86 -9.27 -3.97 -13.91
N LYS A 87 -9.14 -3.52 -15.16
CA LYS A 87 -9.11 -2.09 -15.51
C LYS A 87 -10.45 -1.41 -15.26
N ALA A 88 -11.58 -2.07 -15.56
CA ALA A 88 -12.89 -1.48 -15.35
C ALA A 88 -13.20 -1.31 -13.86
N ALA A 89 -12.76 -2.25 -13.02
CA ALA A 89 -12.83 -2.15 -11.57
C ALA A 89 -11.99 -0.97 -11.03
N ALA A 90 -10.78 -0.75 -11.56
CA ALA A 90 -9.98 0.43 -11.23
C ALA A 90 -10.67 1.75 -11.63
N GLU A 91 -11.25 1.81 -12.83
CA GLU A 91 -11.98 3.00 -13.30
C GLU A 91 -13.22 3.28 -12.43
N ALA A 92 -13.98 2.24 -12.07
CA ALA A 92 -15.13 2.37 -11.17
C ALA A 92 -14.71 2.86 -9.78
N ALA A 93 -13.62 2.31 -9.23
CA ALA A 93 -13.08 2.73 -7.94
C ALA A 93 -12.53 4.17 -7.95
N ALA A 94 -11.96 4.62 -9.07
CA ALA A 94 -11.52 6.00 -9.24
C ALA A 94 -12.71 6.97 -9.30
N ALA A 95 -13.84 6.56 -9.89
CA ALA A 95 -15.05 7.38 -9.95
C ALA A 95 -15.73 7.60 -8.58
N GLU A 96 -15.35 6.86 -7.52
CA GLU A 96 -15.92 7.01 -6.18
C GLU A 96 -15.66 8.39 -5.55
N ALA A 97 -14.59 9.09 -5.95
CA ALA A 97 -14.21 10.37 -5.36
C ALA A 97 -13.45 11.26 -6.34
N GLU A 98 -13.56 12.58 -6.14
CA GLU A 98 -12.74 13.56 -6.85
C GLU A 98 -11.27 13.50 -6.36
N GLY A 99 -10.33 13.86 -7.24
CA GLY A 99 -8.90 13.87 -6.91
C GLY A 99 -8.26 12.48 -6.83
N THR A 100 -8.96 11.45 -7.28
CA THR A 100 -8.42 10.11 -7.48
C THR A 100 -7.53 10.06 -8.72
N SER A 101 -6.53 9.18 -8.70
CA SER A 101 -5.71 8.88 -9.87
C SER A 101 -5.50 7.38 -10.03
N ILE A 102 -5.46 6.93 -11.29
CA ILE A 102 -5.10 5.56 -11.65
C ILE A 102 -3.66 5.59 -12.15
N VAL A 103 -2.80 4.82 -11.51
CA VAL A 103 -1.35 4.80 -11.78
C VAL A 103 -0.81 3.37 -11.77
N GLY A 104 0.42 3.18 -12.26
CA GLY A 104 1.14 1.90 -12.13
C GLY A 104 1.82 1.74 -10.76
N PHE A 105 2.44 0.58 -10.54
CA PHE A 105 3.13 0.24 -9.29
C PHE A 105 4.16 1.29 -8.86
N ASP A 106 5.05 1.73 -9.77
CA ASP A 106 6.13 2.66 -9.44
C ASP A 106 5.62 4.01 -8.91
N ASP A 107 4.56 4.55 -9.51
CA ASP A 107 3.95 5.80 -9.08
C ASP A 107 3.20 5.62 -7.76
N ALA A 108 2.53 4.48 -7.56
CA ALA A 108 1.93 4.14 -6.27
C ALA A 108 3.00 3.99 -5.17
N LEU A 109 4.17 3.45 -5.50
CA LEU A 109 5.32 3.33 -4.60
C LEU A 109 5.90 4.70 -4.24
N ARG A 110 6.09 5.59 -5.22
CA ARG A 110 6.49 6.99 -4.97
C ARG A 110 5.49 7.70 -4.06
N ALA A 111 4.19 7.54 -4.33
CA ALA A 111 3.14 8.10 -3.49
C ALA A 111 3.15 7.50 -2.07
N ALA A 112 3.49 6.22 -1.91
CA ALA A 112 3.64 5.58 -0.61
C ALA A 112 4.77 6.24 0.20
N PHE A 113 5.94 6.44 -0.40
CA PHE A 113 7.06 7.15 0.23
C PHE A 113 6.70 8.58 0.65
N ALA A 114 6.09 9.36 -0.25
CA ALA A 114 5.66 10.72 0.06
C ALA A 114 4.66 10.74 1.23
N SER A 115 3.66 9.86 1.20
CA SER A 115 2.68 9.78 2.30
C SER A 115 3.30 9.36 3.64
N MET A 116 4.29 8.45 3.61
CA MET A 116 5.00 8.01 4.80
C MET A 116 5.85 9.13 5.42
N ALA A 117 6.45 9.99 4.59
CA ALA A 117 7.16 11.17 5.06
C ALA A 117 6.21 12.11 5.84
N GLU A 118 5.05 12.42 5.27
CA GLU A 118 4.02 13.26 5.91
C GLU A 118 3.47 12.63 7.20
N ASP A 119 3.20 11.33 7.18
CA ASP A 119 2.75 10.59 8.36
C ASP A 119 3.82 10.61 9.47
N THR A 120 5.09 10.47 9.11
CA THR A 120 6.21 10.55 10.06
C THR A 120 6.29 11.92 10.72
N ILE A 121 6.20 13.01 9.95
CA ILE A 121 6.20 14.38 10.45
C ILE A 121 5.04 14.58 11.44
N ALA A 122 3.83 14.19 11.06
CA ALA A 122 2.63 14.34 11.88
C ALA A 122 2.67 13.49 13.16
N ILE A 123 3.11 12.23 13.08
CA ILE A 123 3.20 11.31 14.22
C ILE A 123 4.22 11.85 15.23
N ARG A 124 5.39 12.33 14.79
CA ARG A 124 6.41 12.90 15.68
C ARG A 124 5.87 14.10 16.46
N LYS A 125 5.17 15.01 15.78
CA LYS A 125 4.50 16.17 16.41
C LYS A 125 3.49 15.72 17.46
N ARG A 126 2.53 14.86 17.10
CA ARG A 126 1.51 14.35 18.04
C ARG A 126 2.11 13.63 19.26
N ARG A 127 3.16 12.84 19.05
CA ARG A 127 3.87 12.15 20.14
C ARG A 127 4.56 13.14 21.08
N ALA A 128 5.15 14.21 20.55
CA ALA A 128 5.75 15.27 21.38
C ALA A 128 4.69 16.00 22.22
N GLU A 129 3.56 16.39 21.63
CA GLU A 129 2.43 17.02 22.34
C GLU A 129 1.84 16.10 23.41
N ARG A 130 1.75 14.78 23.15
CA ARG A 130 1.27 13.81 24.15
C ARG A 130 2.24 13.70 25.33
N ARG A 131 3.55 13.69 25.09
CA ARG A 131 4.55 13.67 26.16
C ARG A 131 4.50 14.94 27.00
N ALA A 132 4.35 16.11 26.37
CA ALA A 132 4.20 17.38 27.09
C ALA A 132 2.95 17.39 27.98
N ARG A 133 1.81 16.89 27.48
CA ARG A 133 0.58 16.78 28.27
C ARG A 133 0.67 15.81 29.44
N ALA A 134 1.44 14.73 29.31
CA ALA A 134 1.60 13.73 30.37
C ALA A 134 2.63 14.12 31.43
N ALA A 135 3.42 15.17 31.18
CA ALA A 135 4.41 15.71 32.11
C ALA A 135 3.87 16.88 32.97
N ASN A 136 2.65 17.34 32.67
CA ASN A 136 1.89 18.31 33.45
C ASN A 136 0.82 17.58 34.28
#